data_AF-A0A961D3V5-F1
#
_entry.id   AF-A0A961D3V5-F1
#
_cell.length_a   1.000
_cell.length_b   1.000
_cell.length_c   1.000
_cell.angle_alpha   90.00
_cell.angle_beta   90.00
_cell.angle_gamma   90.00
#
_symmetry.space_group_name_H-M   'P 1'
#
loop_
_entity.id
_entity.type
_entity.pdbx_description
1 polymer ?
#
loop_
_entity_poly.entity_id
_entity_poly.type
_entity_poly.pdbx_seq_one_letter_code
_entity_poly.pdbx_strand_id
1 'polypeptide(L)'
;MTTAHYAPPELEPGTLRVTPLGGLGEVGRNMTVYEIDGKLLVVDCGVLFPEETHPGVDLILPDISKIEDRLDDIVAVVLTHGHEDHIGGVPYLLKRRQDIPLVGSKLTLAFVAAKLKEHRITPTLREVAEGDRSSYGPFDLEFIAV
;
A
#
# COMPACT_ATOMS: atom_id res chain seq x y z
N MET A 1 17.16 16.86 -20.15
CA MET A 1 15.89 17.59 -20.34
C MET A 1 15.05 17.33 -19.11
N THR A 2 14.92 18.32 -18.23
CA THR A 2 14.04 18.25 -17.06
C THR A 2 12.60 18.26 -17.56
N THR A 3 11.98 17.07 -17.64
CA THR A 3 10.52 16.99 -17.68
C THR A 3 10.02 17.73 -16.46
N ALA A 4 9.40 18.90 -16.66
CA ALA A 4 8.65 19.54 -15.61
C ALA A 4 7.62 18.51 -15.14
N HIS A 5 7.84 17.93 -13.96
CA HIS A 5 6.86 17.05 -13.34
C HIS A 5 5.67 17.94 -12.99
N TYR A 6 4.70 18.00 -13.90
CA TYR A 6 3.44 18.69 -13.64
C TYR A 6 2.79 17.95 -12.47
N ALA A 7 2.70 18.61 -11.31
CA ALA A 7 1.86 18.11 -10.25
C ALA A 7 0.42 18.06 -10.80
N PRO A 8 -0.33 16.97 -10.58
CA PRO A 8 -1.72 16.92 -11.03
C PRO A 8 -2.49 18.09 -10.41
N PRO A 9 -3.56 18.57 -11.06
CA PRO A 9 -4.38 19.64 -10.50
C PRO A 9 -4.96 19.24 -9.14
N GLU A 10 -5.46 20.22 -8.39
CA GLU A 10 -6.25 19.93 -7.20
C GLU A 10 -7.45 19.03 -7.56
N LEU A 11 -7.85 18.15 -6.65
CA LEU A 11 -8.91 17.20 -6.87
C LEU A 11 -10.26 17.87 -6.58
N GLU A 12 -11.18 17.86 -7.54
CA GLU A 12 -12.54 18.36 -7.31
C GLU A 12 -13.28 17.47 -6.31
N PRO A 13 -14.18 18.01 -5.46
CA PRO A 13 -14.95 17.23 -4.50
C PRO A 13 -15.66 16.03 -5.12
N GLY A 14 -15.60 14.86 -4.46
CA GLY A 14 -16.21 13.62 -4.93
C GLY A 14 -15.51 12.96 -6.14
N THR A 15 -14.37 13.49 -6.59
CA THR A 15 -13.57 12.87 -7.65
C THR A 15 -12.60 11.85 -7.05
N LEU A 16 -12.50 10.67 -7.67
CA LEU A 16 -11.50 9.66 -7.32
C LEU A 16 -10.24 9.84 -8.18
N ARG A 17 -9.07 9.91 -7.56
CA ARG A 17 -7.78 9.78 -8.23
C ARG A 17 -7.15 8.44 -7.90
N VAL A 18 -6.60 7.80 -8.93
CA VAL A 18 -5.87 6.53 -8.81
C VAL A 18 -4.44 6.77 -9.25
N THR A 19 -3.49 6.48 -8.35
CA THR A 19 -2.06 6.68 -8.59
C THR A 19 -1.32 5.38 -8.30
N PRO A 20 -0.94 4.61 -9.32
CA PRO A 20 -0.05 3.49 -9.10
C PRO A 20 1.37 4.00 -8.81
N LEU A 21 1.94 3.56 -7.70
CA LEU A 21 3.31 3.86 -7.28
C LEU A 21 4.28 2.69 -7.53
N GLY A 22 3.76 1.54 -7.95
CA GLY A 22 4.53 0.39 -8.42
C GLY A 22 3.62 -0.69 -9.03
N GLY A 23 4.22 -1.65 -9.74
CA GLY A 23 3.50 -2.72 -10.43
C GLY A 23 3.09 -2.43 -11.89
N LEU A 24 3.51 -1.29 -12.48
CA LEU A 24 3.33 -1.00 -13.91
C LEU A 24 4.67 -0.82 -14.62
N GLY A 25 4.80 -1.46 -15.78
CA GLY A 25 6.03 -1.47 -16.59
C GLY A 25 7.06 -2.52 -16.16
N GLU A 26 6.75 -3.29 -15.11
CA GLU A 26 7.62 -4.25 -14.43
C GLU A 26 6.76 -5.13 -13.50
N VAL A 27 7.30 -6.30 -13.14
CA VAL A 27 6.61 -7.28 -12.28
C VAL A 27 7.16 -7.17 -10.86
N GLY A 28 6.36 -6.63 -9.95
CA GLY A 28 6.72 -6.53 -8.54
C GLY A 28 6.37 -5.17 -7.94
N ARG A 29 6.66 -5.00 -6.64
CA ARG A 29 6.45 -3.76 -5.87
C ARG A 29 5.06 -3.14 -6.06
N ASN A 30 4.02 -3.97 -6.10
CA ASN A 30 2.66 -3.50 -6.32
C ASN A 30 2.25 -2.53 -5.21
N MET A 31 1.78 -1.35 -5.61
CA MET A 31 1.23 -0.34 -4.71
C MET A 31 0.37 0.62 -5.51
N THR A 32 -0.90 0.72 -5.17
CA THR A 32 -1.82 1.69 -5.77
C THR A 32 -2.44 2.56 -4.69
N VAL A 33 -2.41 3.86 -4.89
CA VAL A 33 -3.04 4.85 -4.01
C VAL A 33 -4.34 5.33 -4.63
N TYR A 34 -5.42 5.24 -3.86
CA TYR A 34 -6.71 5.83 -4.16
C TYR A 34 -6.89 7.08 -3.31
N GLU A 35 -7.24 8.19 -3.93
CA GLU A 35 -7.48 9.48 -3.26
C GLU A 35 -8.91 9.95 -3.55
N ILE A 36 -9.68 10.23 -2.51
CA ILE A 36 -11.00 10.87 -2.60
C ILE A 36 -11.22 11.74 -1.36
N ASP A 37 -11.75 12.95 -1.55
CA ASP A 37 -12.06 13.92 -0.49
C ASP A 37 -10.92 14.12 0.52
N GLY A 38 -9.69 14.21 0.01
CA GLY A 38 -8.47 14.43 0.79
C GLY A 38 -7.95 13.19 1.53
N LYS A 39 -8.65 12.05 1.49
CA LYS A 39 -8.24 10.80 2.15
C LYS A 39 -7.62 9.81 1.18
N LEU A 40 -6.65 9.05 1.69
CA LEU A 40 -5.86 8.08 0.93
C LEU A 40 -6.18 6.65 1.38
N LEU A 41 -6.45 5.76 0.44
CA LEU A 41 -6.49 4.32 0.64
C LEU A 41 -5.37 3.70 -0.18
N VAL A 42 -4.55 2.87 0.46
CA VAL A 42 -3.47 2.14 -0.23
C VAL A 42 -3.96 0.72 -0.49
N VAL A 43 -3.80 0.24 -1.71
CA VAL A 43 -3.98 -1.18 -2.07
C VAL A 43 -2.61 -1.76 -2.41
N ASP A 44 -2.23 -2.73 -1.61
CA ASP A 44 -0.92 -3.40 -1.59
C ASP A 44 0.27 -2.47 -1.33
N CYS A 45 1.35 -3.06 -0.84
CA CYS A 45 2.64 -2.42 -0.63
C CYS A 45 3.72 -3.50 -0.72
N GLY A 46 4.12 -3.82 -1.94
CA GLY A 46 5.04 -4.90 -2.26
C GLY A 46 6.52 -4.54 -2.28
N VAL A 47 7.34 -5.54 -2.60
CA VAL A 47 8.75 -5.38 -3.03
C VAL A 47 8.96 -5.88 -4.45
N LEU A 48 9.99 -5.37 -5.11
CA LEU A 48 10.59 -5.97 -6.29
C LEU A 48 11.93 -6.57 -5.88
N PHE A 49 12.22 -7.78 -6.35
CA PHE A 49 13.51 -8.41 -6.15
C PHE A 49 14.51 -7.88 -7.19
N PRO A 50 15.74 -7.51 -6.77
CA PRO A 50 16.75 -6.96 -7.67
C PRO A 50 17.36 -8.02 -8.59
N GLU A 51 17.83 -7.57 -9.75
CA GLU A 51 18.63 -8.39 -10.67
C GLU A 51 20.12 -8.43 -10.28
N GLU A 52 20.90 -9.36 -10.86
CA GLU A 52 22.35 -9.50 -10.64
C GLU A 52 23.14 -8.20 -10.93
N THR A 53 22.59 -7.32 -11.75
CA THR A 53 23.15 -6.01 -12.12
C THR A 53 23.05 -4.96 -11.00
N HIS A 54 22.38 -5.27 -9.88
CA HIS A 54 22.19 -4.39 -8.73
C HIS A 54 22.94 -4.88 -7.48
N PRO A 55 24.29 -4.89 -7.48
CA PRO A 55 25.06 -5.40 -6.35
C PRO A 55 24.81 -4.55 -5.09
N GLY A 56 24.56 -5.23 -3.96
CA GLY A 56 24.34 -4.59 -2.66
C GLY A 56 22.90 -4.13 -2.41
N VAL A 57 21.97 -4.42 -3.32
CA VAL A 57 20.54 -4.19 -3.14
C VAL A 57 19.87 -5.54 -2.81
N ASP A 58 19.14 -5.61 -1.71
CA ASP A 58 18.36 -6.80 -1.34
C ASP A 58 16.90 -6.71 -1.80
N LEU A 59 16.32 -5.50 -1.72
CA LEU A 59 14.91 -5.23 -2.02
C LEU A 59 14.76 -3.86 -2.68
N ILE A 60 13.84 -3.75 -3.64
CA ILE A 60 13.44 -2.49 -4.27
C ILE A 60 12.01 -2.18 -3.85
N LEU A 61 11.79 -0.96 -3.34
CA LEU A 61 10.48 -0.51 -2.81
C LEU A 61 9.74 0.39 -3.81
N PRO A 62 8.41 0.55 -3.66
CA PRO A 62 7.66 1.63 -4.30
C PRO A 62 8.18 2.99 -3.83
N ASP A 63 8.17 3.98 -4.73
CA ASP A 63 8.49 5.36 -4.37
C ASP A 63 7.24 6.05 -3.77
N ILE A 64 7.23 6.21 -2.44
CA ILE A 64 6.14 6.85 -1.72
C ILE A 64 6.32 8.37 -1.55
N SER A 65 7.32 8.99 -2.17
CA SER A 65 7.59 10.44 -2.06
C SER A 65 6.37 11.31 -2.40
N LYS A 66 5.45 10.81 -3.24
CA LYS A 66 4.21 11.51 -3.60
C LYS A 66 3.18 11.59 -2.48
N ILE A 67 3.29 10.75 -1.46
CA ILE A 67 2.35 10.68 -0.33
C ILE A 67 3.04 10.80 1.04
N GLU A 68 4.35 11.03 1.08
CA GLU A 68 5.14 11.07 2.32
C GLU A 68 4.69 12.20 3.26
N ASP A 69 4.32 13.37 2.72
CA ASP A 69 3.78 14.48 3.51
C ASP A 69 2.29 14.31 3.87
N ARG A 70 1.67 13.20 3.44
CA ARG A 70 0.23 12.91 3.61
C ARG A 70 -0.03 11.54 4.23
N LEU A 71 0.94 10.98 4.95
CA LEU A 71 0.78 9.69 5.61
C LEU A 71 -0.39 9.68 6.61
N ASP A 72 -0.70 10.82 7.23
CA ASP A 72 -1.83 10.99 8.15
C ASP A 72 -3.20 10.93 7.44
N ASP A 73 -3.24 11.16 6.13
CA ASP A 73 -4.45 11.01 5.32
C ASP A 73 -4.73 9.56 4.93
N ILE A 74 -3.79 8.64 5.15
CA ILE A 74 -3.98 7.22 4.90
C ILE A 74 -4.97 6.65 5.91
N VAL A 75 -6.12 6.20 5.43
CA VAL A 75 -7.19 5.64 6.27
C VAL A 75 -7.03 4.13 6.49
N ALA A 76 -6.42 3.43 5.53
CA ALA A 76 -6.07 2.00 5.62
C ALA A 76 -5.11 1.58 4.50
N VAL A 77 -4.45 0.44 4.74
CA VAL A 77 -3.76 -0.34 3.71
C VAL A 77 -4.52 -1.65 3.54
N VAL A 78 -5.06 -1.87 2.35
CA VAL A 78 -5.74 -3.11 1.96
C VAL A 78 -4.74 -4.02 1.28
N LEU A 79 -4.61 -5.26 1.76
CA LEU A 79 -3.70 -6.26 1.23
C LEU A 79 -4.50 -7.36 0.53
N THR A 80 -4.33 -7.47 -0.79
CA THR A 80 -5.11 -8.40 -1.63
C THR A 80 -4.79 -9.85 -1.29
N HIS A 81 -3.51 -10.18 -1.19
CA HIS A 81 -3.03 -11.52 -0.85
C HIS A 81 -1.62 -11.48 -0.25
N GLY A 82 -1.12 -12.64 0.18
CA GLY A 82 0.07 -12.74 1.02
C GLY A 82 1.43 -12.82 0.30
N HIS A 83 1.52 -12.58 -1.01
CA HIS A 83 2.80 -12.64 -1.72
C HIS A 83 3.69 -11.41 -1.45
N GLU A 84 5.00 -11.60 -1.50
CA GLU A 84 6.01 -10.56 -1.17
C GLU A 84 5.90 -9.32 -2.07
N ASP A 85 5.57 -9.50 -3.34
CA ASP A 85 5.34 -8.41 -4.26
C ASP A 85 4.05 -7.62 -4.02
N HIS A 86 3.28 -7.99 -2.99
CA HIS A 86 2.10 -7.29 -2.49
C HIS A 86 2.20 -6.86 -1.01
N ILE A 87 2.96 -7.58 -0.17
CA ILE A 87 3.07 -7.28 1.27
C ILE A 87 4.49 -6.92 1.75
N GLY A 88 5.52 -7.13 0.94
CA GLY A 88 6.92 -7.04 1.36
C GLY A 88 7.37 -5.63 1.75
N GLY A 89 6.71 -4.61 1.21
CA GLY A 89 6.97 -3.19 1.47
C GLY A 89 6.28 -2.66 2.74
N VAL A 90 5.29 -3.37 3.27
CA VAL A 90 4.48 -2.95 4.43
C VAL A 90 5.34 -2.55 5.65
N PRO A 91 6.40 -3.29 6.05
CA PRO A 91 7.22 -2.88 7.20
C PRO A 91 7.91 -1.52 7.01
N TYR A 92 8.22 -1.15 5.78
CA TYR A 92 8.89 0.12 5.47
C TYR A 92 7.90 1.28 5.54
N LEU A 93 6.67 1.07 5.07
CA LEU A 93 5.58 2.03 5.25
C LEU A 93 5.24 2.23 6.75
N LEU A 94 5.10 1.14 7.51
CA LEU A 94 4.73 1.23 8.93
C LEU A 94 5.85 1.79 9.82
N LYS A 95 7.12 1.77 9.38
CA LYS A 95 8.19 2.54 10.05
C LYS A 95 7.99 4.05 9.95
N ARG A 96 7.28 4.53 8.93
CA ARG A 96 6.95 5.95 8.76
C ARG A 96 5.70 6.32 9.57
N ARG A 97 4.69 5.45 9.58
CA ARG A 97 3.47 5.62 10.37
C ARG A 97 2.93 4.28 10.83
N GLN A 98 3.06 3.98 12.13
CA GLN A 98 2.88 2.64 12.66
C GLN A 98 1.41 2.25 12.92
N ASP A 99 0.52 3.22 13.08
CA ASP A 99 -0.88 3.03 13.49
C ASP A 99 -1.84 2.76 12.32
N ILE A 100 -1.37 2.76 11.08
CA ILE A 100 -2.19 2.51 9.89
C ILE A 100 -2.83 1.10 9.99
N PRO A 101 -4.16 0.97 9.87
CA PRO A 101 -4.81 -0.32 9.88
C PRO A 101 -4.50 -1.10 8.60
N LEU A 102 -4.05 -2.34 8.76
CA LEU A 102 -3.87 -3.32 7.69
C LEU A 102 -5.13 -4.18 7.58
N VAL A 103 -5.73 -4.20 6.40
CA VAL A 103 -6.99 -4.89 6.11
C VAL A 103 -6.69 -6.03 5.13
N GLY A 104 -7.15 -7.24 5.41
CA GLY A 104 -6.94 -8.36 4.51
C GLY A 104 -7.43 -9.69 5.04
N SER A 105 -7.27 -10.74 4.23
CA SER A 105 -7.66 -12.10 4.63
C SER A 105 -6.87 -12.59 5.84
N LYS A 106 -7.41 -13.57 6.56
CA LYS A 106 -6.73 -14.22 7.68
C LYS A 106 -5.31 -14.69 7.35
N LEU A 107 -5.11 -15.31 6.19
CA LEU A 107 -3.80 -15.81 5.77
C LEU A 107 -2.85 -14.66 5.44
N THR A 108 -3.31 -13.67 4.69
CA THR A 108 -2.54 -12.45 4.37
C THR A 108 -2.06 -11.75 5.63
N LEU A 109 -2.96 -11.56 6.60
CA LEU A 109 -2.64 -10.90 7.86
C LEU A 109 -1.69 -11.73 8.74
N ALA A 110 -1.78 -13.07 8.70
CA ALA A 110 -0.83 -13.93 9.39
C ALA A 110 0.60 -13.77 8.83
N PHE A 111 0.75 -13.72 7.49
CA PHE A 111 2.06 -13.51 6.86
C PHE A 111 2.64 -12.13 7.15
N VAL A 112 1.84 -11.07 7.00
CA VAL A 112 2.33 -9.71 7.27
C VAL A 112 2.64 -9.52 8.76
N ALA A 113 1.87 -10.11 9.68
CA ALA A 113 2.15 -10.04 11.11
C ALA A 113 3.46 -10.75 11.47
N ALA A 114 3.74 -11.92 10.87
CA ALA A 114 5.01 -12.62 11.04
C ALA A 114 6.19 -11.75 10.56
N LYS A 115 6.07 -11.15 9.38
CA LYS A 115 7.07 -10.21 8.84
C LYS A 115 7.29 -9.00 9.75
N LEU A 116 6.21 -8.37 10.21
CA LEU A 116 6.29 -7.18 11.07
C LEU A 116 6.92 -7.47 12.43
N LYS A 117 6.77 -8.71 12.94
CA LYS A 117 7.45 -9.16 14.15
C LYS A 117 8.98 -9.10 14.02
N GLU A 118 9.53 -9.47 12.86
CA GLU A 118 10.97 -9.37 12.57
C GLU A 118 11.46 -7.91 12.60
N HIS A 119 10.57 -6.98 12.24
CA HIS A 119 10.80 -5.54 12.30
C HIS A 119 10.44 -4.88 13.64
N ARG A 120 9.98 -5.66 14.65
CA ARG A 120 9.54 -5.16 15.97
C ARG A 120 8.38 -4.16 15.88
N ILE A 121 7.51 -4.31 14.89
CA ILE A 121 6.33 -3.49 14.70
C ILE A 121 5.11 -4.25 15.21
N THR A 122 4.28 -3.60 16.03
CA THR A 122 2.96 -4.11 16.42
C THR A 122 1.90 -3.48 15.51
N PRO A 123 1.27 -4.24 14.60
CA PRO A 123 0.28 -3.69 13.67
C PRO A 123 -1.12 -3.60 14.25
N THR A 124 -1.92 -2.72 13.65
CA THR A 124 -3.38 -2.75 13.74
C THR A 124 -3.93 -3.62 12.60
N LEU A 125 -4.43 -4.82 12.91
CA LEU A 125 -4.95 -5.76 11.91
C LEU A 125 -6.48 -5.77 11.86
N ARG A 126 -7.06 -5.82 10.67
CA ARG A 126 -8.50 -5.91 10.41
C ARG A 126 -8.76 -7.08 9.46
N GLU A 127 -9.10 -8.24 10.04
CA GLU A 127 -9.45 -9.44 9.27
C GLU A 127 -10.78 -9.23 8.54
N VAL A 128 -10.82 -9.64 7.27
CA VAL A 128 -12.00 -9.66 6.41
C VAL A 128 -12.07 -10.98 5.64
N ALA A 129 -13.28 -11.39 5.28
CA ALA A 129 -13.59 -12.54 4.44
C ALA A 129 -14.40 -12.12 3.20
N GLU A 130 -14.62 -13.05 2.28
CA GLU A 130 -15.48 -12.84 1.13
C GLU A 130 -16.92 -12.46 1.53
N GLY A 131 -17.49 -11.48 0.83
CA GLY A 131 -18.80 -10.91 1.14
C GLY A 131 -18.80 -9.89 2.28
N ASP A 132 -17.69 -9.73 3.02
CA ASP A 132 -17.60 -8.68 4.03
C ASP A 132 -17.59 -7.30 3.37
N ARG A 133 -18.20 -6.34 4.07
CA ARG A 133 -18.19 -4.93 3.72
C ARG A 133 -17.70 -4.10 4.89
N SER A 134 -16.79 -3.17 4.63
CA SER A 134 -16.26 -2.28 5.67
C SER A 134 -15.88 -0.93 5.09
N SER A 135 -16.02 0.12 5.90
CA SER A 135 -15.73 1.49 5.47
C SER A 135 -14.50 2.04 6.17
N TYR A 136 -13.66 2.73 5.41
CA TYR A 136 -12.48 3.44 5.89
C TYR A 136 -12.50 4.85 5.32
N GLY A 137 -12.78 5.84 6.18
CA GLY A 137 -13.03 7.21 5.71
C GLY A 137 -14.14 7.24 4.64
N PRO A 138 -13.90 7.86 3.46
CA PRO A 138 -14.88 7.93 2.38
C PRO A 138 -14.95 6.66 1.50
N PHE A 139 -14.12 5.64 1.78
CA PHE A 139 -14.08 4.42 0.99
C PHE A 139 -14.97 3.34 1.59
N ASP A 140 -15.90 2.83 0.80
CA ASP A 140 -16.75 1.70 1.15
C ASP A 140 -16.31 0.48 0.34
N LEU A 141 -15.80 -0.55 1.05
CA LEU A 141 -15.10 -1.68 0.46
C LEU A 141 -15.91 -2.95 0.63
N GLU A 142 -16.08 -3.71 -0.46
CA GLU A 142 -16.61 -5.07 -0.47
C GLU A 142 -15.51 -6.03 -0.93
N PHE A 143 -15.33 -7.13 -0.21
CA PHE A 143 -14.29 -8.13 -0.48
C PHE A 143 -14.85 -9.33 -1.22
N ILE A 144 -14.20 -9.74 -2.31
CA ILE A 144 -14.65 -10.84 -3.18
C ILE A 144 -13.52 -11.87 -3.29
N ALA A 145 -13.87 -13.17 -3.22
CA ALA A 145 -12.91 -14.26 -3.42
C ALA A 145 -12.46 -14.34 -4.89
N VAL A 146 -11.15 -14.56 -5.10
CA VAL A 146 -10.49 -14.72 -6.40
C VAL A 146 -9.66 -16.00 -6.40
#